data_AF-A0A850B307-F1
#
_entry.id   AF-A0A850B307-F1
#
_cell.length_a   1.000
_cell.length_b   1.000
_cell.length_c   1.000
_cell.angle_alpha   90.00
_cell.angle_beta   90.00
_cell.angle_gamma   90.00
#
_symmetry.space_group_name_H-M   'P 1'
#
loop_
_entity.id
_entity.type
_entity.pdbx_description
1 polymer ?
#
loop_
_entity_poly.entity_id
_entity_poly.type
_entity_poly.pdbx_seq_one_letter_code
_entity_poly.pdbx_strand_id
1 'polypeptide(L)'
;MTERLRRAFPKRFLMKRLTLLAAGAFLFAGASVELAACVRHADIRDEPDASSIHVGPTLDAGEIPELDSGLGSDAYAPCKERPLGECYGTLDFPCGFEQWALKIAEKCFESTGCKTNGWLEVKMGQDGCVEAIGMDQPNDEILACMLPELGASQCPCMGGEITHFFGLANTGTCPK
;
A
#
# COMPACT_ATOMS: atom_id res chain seq x y z
N MET A 1 -2.66 42.56 -36.24
CA MET A 1 -1.36 43.24 -36.39
C MET A 1 -0.82 43.52 -35.00
N THR A 2 0.52 43.61 -34.85
CA THR A 2 1.35 43.70 -33.61
C THR A 2 1.46 42.41 -32.77
N GLU A 3 2.62 41.94 -32.32
CA GLU A 3 4.02 42.14 -32.70
C GLU A 3 4.84 41.07 -31.94
N ARG A 4 5.95 40.65 -32.54
CA ARG A 4 6.83 39.56 -32.09
C ARG A 4 7.65 39.97 -30.87
N LEU A 5 7.79 39.10 -29.88
CA LEU A 5 8.94 39.12 -28.97
C LEU A 5 9.47 37.70 -28.73
N ARG A 6 10.38 37.27 -29.61
CA ARG A 6 11.34 36.20 -29.38
C ARG A 6 12.35 36.71 -28.34
N ARG A 7 12.55 35.97 -27.24
CA ARG A 7 13.78 36.11 -26.43
C ARG A 7 14.48 34.76 -26.36
N ALA A 8 15.62 34.72 -27.05
CA ALA A 8 16.63 33.70 -26.93
C ALA A 8 17.34 33.85 -25.57
N PHE A 9 17.55 32.74 -24.87
CA PHE A 9 18.50 32.66 -23.76
C PHE A 9 19.66 31.73 -24.13
N PRO A 10 20.91 32.09 -23.76
CA PRO A 10 22.11 31.53 -24.37
C PRO A 10 22.53 30.20 -23.75
N LYS A 11 22.97 29.29 -24.62
CA LYS A 11 23.89 28.19 -24.31
C LYS A 11 25.23 28.77 -23.87
N ARG A 12 25.78 28.35 -22.73
CA ARG A 12 27.24 28.19 -22.43
C ARG A 12 27.47 28.05 -20.92
N PHE A 13 28.09 26.94 -20.51
CA PHE A 13 29.05 26.74 -19.40
C PHE A 13 29.20 25.21 -19.32
N LEU A 14 30.16 24.51 -19.96
CA LEU A 14 31.63 24.60 -19.98
C LEU A 14 32.28 24.61 -18.57
N MET A 15 32.59 23.43 -18.05
CA MET A 15 33.84 23.06 -17.35
C MET A 15 33.68 21.63 -16.76
N LYS A 16 34.33 20.58 -17.27
CA LYS A 16 35.74 20.16 -17.07
C LYS A 16 36.21 20.16 -15.61
N ARG A 17 36.22 18.98 -14.97
CA ARG A 17 37.27 18.36 -14.09
C ARG A 17 36.90 16.87 -13.98
N LEU A 18 37.64 15.82 -14.35
CA LEU A 18 39.08 15.49 -14.47
C LEU A 18 39.80 15.36 -13.12
N THR A 19 39.77 14.16 -12.53
CA THR A 19 40.82 13.51 -11.68
C THR A 19 40.31 12.11 -11.27
N LEU A 20 40.79 10.99 -11.85
CA LEU A 20 42.04 10.24 -11.63
C LEU A 20 42.17 9.55 -10.25
N LEU A 21 42.09 8.21 -10.32
CA LEU A 21 42.90 7.18 -9.64
C LEU A 21 43.13 7.25 -8.12
N ALA A 22 42.69 6.19 -7.43
CA ALA A 22 43.56 5.43 -6.52
C ALA A 22 43.02 4.01 -6.33
N ALA A 23 43.60 3.08 -7.09
CA ALA A 23 43.54 1.65 -6.80
C ALA A 23 44.41 1.39 -5.56
N GLY A 24 43.81 0.94 -4.47
CA GLY A 24 44.50 0.54 -3.24
C GLY A 24 44.19 -0.91 -2.93
N ALA A 25 44.86 -1.83 -3.63
CA ALA A 25 44.88 -3.24 -3.27
C ALA A 25 45.81 -3.42 -2.05
N PHE A 26 45.23 -3.56 -0.86
CA PHE A 26 45.95 -4.01 0.33
C PHE A 26 45.53 -5.45 0.64
N LEU A 27 46.37 -6.38 0.17
CA LEU A 27 46.47 -7.75 0.64
C LEU A 27 47.06 -7.72 2.05
N PHE A 28 46.26 -8.02 3.07
CA PHE A 28 46.77 -8.47 4.36
C PHE A 28 46.33 -9.90 4.61
N ALA A 29 47.32 -10.78 4.57
CA ALA A 29 47.24 -12.17 4.94
C ALA A 29 47.18 -12.33 6.47
N GLY A 30 46.30 -13.22 6.92
CA GLY A 30 46.61 -14.22 7.95
C GLY A 30 46.92 -13.72 9.36
N ALA A 31 45.88 -13.61 10.18
CA ALA A 31 45.98 -13.95 11.59
C ALA A 31 44.80 -14.89 11.91
N SER A 32 45.08 -16.19 11.89
CA SER A 32 44.17 -17.23 12.34
C SER A 32 44.00 -17.08 13.85
N VAL A 33 42.97 -16.36 14.29
CA VAL A 33 42.55 -16.36 15.68
C VAL A 33 41.88 -17.71 15.90
N GLU A 34 42.52 -18.57 16.70
CA GLU A 34 41.91 -19.76 17.27
C GLU A 34 40.72 -19.32 18.13
N LEU A 35 39.55 -19.23 17.50
CA LEU A 35 38.28 -19.20 18.18
C LEU A 35 38.17 -20.53 18.91
N ALA A 36 38.56 -20.52 20.19
CA ALA A 36 38.06 -21.46 21.17
C ALA A 36 36.53 -21.42 21.04
N ALA A 37 35.99 -22.38 20.31
CA ALA A 37 34.57 -22.57 20.13
C ALA A 37 34.02 -22.96 21.50
N CYS A 38 33.64 -21.97 22.29
CA CYS A 38 32.66 -22.16 23.34
C CYS A 38 31.39 -22.63 22.62
N VAL A 39 31.25 -23.95 22.48
CA VAL A 39 30.00 -24.58 22.09
C VAL A 39 29.05 -24.27 23.23
N ARG A 40 28.32 -23.15 23.12
CA ARG A 40 27.11 -22.95 23.90
C ARG A 40 26.16 -24.02 23.42
N HIS A 41 26.09 -25.11 24.20
CA HIS A 41 24.99 -26.03 24.15
C HIS A 41 23.78 -25.22 24.61
N ALA A 42 23.08 -24.61 23.64
CA ALA A 42 21.75 -24.09 23.88
C ALA A 42 20.91 -25.33 24.15
N ASP A 43 20.60 -25.56 25.41
CA ASP A 43 19.62 -26.54 25.85
C ASP A 43 18.27 -26.02 25.35
N ILE A 44 17.94 -26.32 24.09
CA ILE A 44 16.64 -26.04 23.51
C ILE A 44 15.71 -27.04 24.19
N ARG A 45 15.11 -26.61 25.30
CA ARG A 45 13.88 -27.23 25.76
C ARG A 45 12.87 -27.06 24.64
N ASP A 46 12.52 -28.17 23.99
CA ASP A 46 11.25 -28.29 23.29
C ASP A 46 10.15 -28.08 24.34
N GLU A 47 9.78 -26.82 24.57
CA GLU A 47 8.48 -26.55 25.14
C GLU A 47 7.47 -27.14 24.14
N PRO A 48 6.51 -27.97 24.59
CA PRO A 48 5.51 -28.50 23.69
C PRO A 48 4.87 -27.31 22.98
N ASP A 49 4.89 -27.31 21.65
CA ASP A 49 4.29 -26.28 20.80
C ASP A 49 2.88 -25.97 21.31
N ALA A 50 2.79 -24.97 22.17
CA ALA A 50 1.52 -24.42 22.65
C ALA A 50 0.99 -23.46 21.57
N SER A 51 1.18 -23.80 20.31
CA SER A 51 0.44 -23.25 19.19
C SER A 51 -0.76 -24.16 18.95
N SER A 52 -1.62 -24.32 19.97
CA SER A 52 -3.05 -24.44 19.66
C SER A 52 -3.46 -23.08 19.12
N ILE A 53 -3.13 -22.82 17.86
CA ILE A 53 -3.67 -21.70 17.12
C ILE A 53 -5.16 -22.02 17.06
N HIS A 54 -5.92 -21.46 17.99
CA HIS A 54 -7.33 -21.20 17.79
C HIS A 54 -7.40 -20.29 16.57
N VAL A 55 -7.34 -20.89 15.38
CA VAL A 55 -7.88 -20.29 14.18
C VAL A 55 -9.37 -20.24 14.49
N GLY A 56 -9.81 -19.10 15.04
CA GLY A 56 -11.22 -18.81 15.17
C GLY A 56 -11.91 -19.02 13.82
N PRO A 57 -13.23 -19.24 13.79
CA PRO A 57 -13.92 -19.41 12.52
C PRO A 57 -13.59 -18.24 11.60
N THR A 58 -12.93 -18.51 10.48
CA THR A 58 -12.80 -17.56 9.39
C THR A 58 -14.20 -17.37 8.84
N LEU A 59 -14.75 -16.17 8.99
CA LEU A 59 -15.96 -15.82 8.29
C LEU A 59 -15.58 -15.77 6.79
N ASP A 60 -16.10 -16.71 6.01
CA ASP A 60 -15.93 -16.69 4.56
C ASP A 60 -16.86 -15.61 4.00
N ALA A 61 -16.31 -14.74 3.16
CA ALA A 61 -17.08 -13.68 2.53
C ALA A 61 -17.94 -14.17 1.38
N GLY A 62 -17.67 -15.38 0.86
CA GLY A 62 -18.35 -15.89 -0.33
C GLY A 62 -18.06 -15.04 -1.57
N GLU A 63 -18.97 -15.08 -2.55
CA GLU A 63 -18.88 -14.25 -3.75
C GLU A 63 -19.39 -12.83 -3.42
N ILE A 64 -18.47 -11.89 -3.25
CA ILE A 64 -18.79 -10.47 -3.08
C ILE A 64 -19.07 -9.89 -4.47
N PRO A 65 -20.26 -9.33 -4.73
CA PRO A 65 -20.55 -8.73 -6.03
C PRO A 65 -19.72 -7.48 -6.23
N GLU A 66 -19.05 -7.40 -7.38
CA GLU A 66 -18.36 -6.20 -7.83
C GLU A 66 -19.37 -5.10 -8.20
N LEU A 67 -19.09 -3.88 -7.81
CA LEU A 67 -19.90 -2.71 -8.10
C LEU A 67 -19.21 -1.85 -9.16
N ASP A 68 -20.01 -1.24 -10.04
CA ASP A 68 -19.50 -0.21 -10.95
C ASP A 68 -19.10 1.02 -10.14
N SER A 69 -17.82 1.08 -9.82
CA SER A 69 -17.21 2.12 -9.01
C SER A 69 -16.97 3.41 -9.80
N GLY A 70 -17.08 3.38 -11.14
CA GLY A 70 -16.66 4.49 -11.99
C GLY A 70 -15.17 4.84 -11.87
N LEU A 71 -14.35 4.04 -11.18
CA LEU A 71 -12.91 4.32 -10.99
C LEU A 71 -12.10 4.17 -12.29
N GLY A 72 -12.60 3.34 -13.21
CA GLY A 72 -12.10 3.19 -14.58
C GLY A 72 -12.74 4.16 -15.60
N SER A 73 -13.64 5.04 -15.16
CA SER A 73 -14.27 6.05 -16.04
C SER A 73 -13.41 7.30 -16.19
N ASP A 74 -13.82 8.21 -17.07
CA ASP A 74 -13.21 9.52 -17.28
C ASP A 74 -13.44 10.52 -16.12
N ALA A 75 -14.10 10.09 -15.04
CA ALA A 75 -14.28 10.88 -13.83
C ALA A 75 -12.97 11.23 -13.12
N TYR A 76 -11.90 10.45 -13.32
CA TYR A 76 -10.59 10.65 -12.72
C TYR A 76 -9.50 10.79 -13.77
N ALA A 77 -8.40 11.45 -13.41
CA ALA A 77 -7.21 11.47 -14.26
C ALA A 77 -6.72 10.03 -14.53
N PRO A 78 -6.04 9.80 -15.67
CA PRO A 78 -5.41 8.50 -15.96
C PRO A 78 -4.54 8.05 -14.79
N CYS A 79 -4.53 6.76 -14.47
CA CYS A 79 -3.87 6.24 -13.25
C CYS A 79 -2.45 6.80 -13.05
N LYS A 80 -1.64 6.75 -14.11
CA LYS A 80 -0.23 7.21 -14.11
C LYS A 80 -0.05 8.69 -13.78
N GLU A 81 -1.09 9.51 -13.97
CA GLU A 81 -1.07 10.96 -13.70
C GLU A 81 -1.58 11.30 -12.29
N ARG A 82 -2.15 10.33 -11.57
CA ARG A 82 -2.65 10.54 -10.21
C ARG A 82 -1.48 10.73 -9.24
N PRO A 83 -1.61 11.59 -8.22
CA PRO A 83 -0.63 11.68 -7.15
C PRO A 83 -0.50 10.33 -6.41
N LEU A 84 0.66 10.11 -5.77
CA LEU A 84 0.85 8.93 -4.93
C LEU A 84 0.06 9.09 -3.62
N GLY A 85 -0.73 8.07 -3.29
CA GLY A 85 -1.50 8.01 -2.05
C GLY A 85 -0.64 7.65 -0.83
N GLU A 86 -1.25 7.64 0.35
CA GLU A 86 -0.59 7.27 1.61
C GLU A 86 -0.47 5.74 1.82
N CYS A 87 -0.14 5.02 0.75
CA CYS A 87 -0.02 3.56 0.76
C CYS A 87 1.42 3.09 0.83
N TYR A 88 2.23 3.81 1.63
CA TYR A 88 3.59 3.40 1.97
C TYR A 88 3.55 2.56 3.23
N GLY A 89 4.13 1.36 3.17
CA GLY A 89 4.25 0.48 4.34
C GLY A 89 5.55 0.73 5.11
N THR A 90 5.94 -0.26 5.91
CA THR A 90 7.19 -0.20 6.70
C THR A 90 8.42 -0.39 5.80
N LEU A 91 9.63 -0.15 6.34
CA LEU A 91 10.89 -0.35 5.62
C LEU A 91 11.00 -1.73 4.95
N ASP A 92 10.46 -2.76 5.58
CA ASP A 92 10.51 -4.15 5.10
C ASP A 92 9.41 -4.48 4.06
N PHE A 93 8.31 -3.71 4.05
CA PHE A 93 7.18 -3.85 3.14
C PHE A 93 6.78 -2.47 2.61
N PRO A 94 7.47 -1.97 1.57
CA PRO A 94 7.32 -0.58 1.15
C PRO A 94 5.91 -0.26 0.61
N CYS A 95 5.16 -1.29 0.22
CA CYS A 95 3.77 -1.21 -0.19
C CYS A 95 2.84 -1.41 1.02
N GLY A 96 1.96 -0.44 1.27
CA GLY A 96 0.96 -0.46 2.33
C GLY A 96 -0.45 -0.29 1.80
N PHE A 97 -0.78 -0.93 0.67
CA PHE A 97 -2.10 -0.83 0.02
C PHE A 97 -3.23 -1.24 0.97
N GLU A 98 -3.09 -2.40 1.63
CA GLU A 98 -4.11 -2.91 2.56
C GLU A 98 -4.39 -1.90 3.69
N GLN A 99 -3.35 -1.37 4.32
CA GLN A 99 -3.51 -0.41 5.42
C GLN A 99 -4.09 0.92 4.94
N TRP A 100 -3.73 1.36 3.73
CA TRP A 100 -4.28 2.58 3.14
C TRP A 100 -5.77 2.43 2.77
N ALA A 101 -6.13 1.37 2.07
CA ALA A 101 -7.51 1.08 1.71
C ALA A 101 -8.39 0.86 2.96
N LEU A 102 -7.85 0.17 3.97
CA LEU A 102 -8.53 -0.03 5.26
C LEU A 102 -8.77 1.30 5.99
N LYS A 103 -7.76 2.19 6.05
CA LYS A 103 -7.94 3.53 6.65
C LYS A 103 -9.01 4.35 5.95
N ILE A 104 -9.09 4.27 4.62
CA ILE A 104 -10.16 4.94 3.85
C ILE A 104 -11.51 4.32 4.18
N ALA A 105 -11.61 2.98 4.19
CA ALA A 105 -12.83 2.26 4.52
C ALA A 105 -13.33 2.61 5.93
N GLU A 106 -12.46 2.60 6.95
CA GLU A 106 -12.77 2.97 8.33
C GLU A 106 -13.19 4.44 8.45
N LYS A 107 -12.44 5.36 7.84
CA LYS A 107 -12.80 6.79 7.79
C LYS A 107 -14.19 6.99 7.19
N CYS A 108 -14.48 6.31 6.08
CA CYS A 108 -15.78 6.44 5.40
C CYS A 108 -16.91 5.77 6.18
N PHE A 109 -16.65 4.62 6.78
CA PHE A 109 -17.57 3.94 7.68
C PHE A 109 -17.95 4.82 8.88
N GLU A 110 -16.98 5.47 9.52
CA GLU A 110 -17.23 6.43 10.60
C GLU A 110 -18.01 7.66 10.12
N SER A 111 -17.64 8.23 8.98
CA SER A 111 -18.29 9.43 8.43
C SER A 111 -19.76 9.21 8.06
N THR A 112 -20.12 7.99 7.68
CA THR A 112 -21.50 7.56 7.36
C THR A 112 -22.27 7.07 8.59
N GLY A 113 -21.65 7.21 9.77
CA GLY A 113 -22.25 6.90 11.06
C GLY A 113 -22.27 5.42 11.37
N CYS A 114 -21.38 4.60 10.81
CA CYS A 114 -21.25 3.17 11.13
C CYS A 114 -22.57 2.40 10.96
N LYS A 115 -23.14 2.47 9.76
CA LYS A 115 -24.39 1.79 9.38
C LYS A 115 -24.18 0.72 8.30
N THR A 116 -23.03 0.72 7.63
CA THR A 116 -22.70 -0.27 6.61
C THR A 116 -22.55 -1.65 7.22
N ASN A 117 -23.04 -2.67 6.54
CA ASN A 117 -22.94 -4.06 6.96
C ASN A 117 -22.24 -4.90 5.88
N GLY A 118 -21.88 -6.12 6.24
CA GLY A 118 -21.30 -7.10 5.33
C GLY A 118 -19.81 -6.87 5.07
N TRP A 119 -19.37 -7.49 3.98
CA TRP A 119 -18.01 -7.44 3.50
C TRP A 119 -17.81 -6.33 2.48
N LEU A 120 -16.64 -5.73 2.52
CA LEU A 120 -16.07 -4.85 1.52
C LEU A 120 -14.88 -5.55 0.89
N GLU A 121 -14.78 -5.48 -0.43
CA GLU A 121 -13.62 -5.91 -1.20
C GLU A 121 -13.09 -4.72 -2.00
N VAL A 122 -11.78 -4.50 -1.99
CA VAL A 122 -11.13 -3.47 -2.81
C VAL A 122 -9.98 -4.10 -3.57
N LYS A 123 -10.03 -4.00 -4.90
CA LYS A 123 -9.05 -4.58 -5.81
C LYS A 123 -8.28 -3.49 -6.55
N MET A 124 -6.97 -3.62 -6.55
CA MET A 124 -6.03 -2.74 -7.20
C MET A 124 -5.34 -3.43 -8.37
N GLY A 125 -5.31 -2.74 -9.50
CA GLY A 125 -4.64 -3.13 -10.71
C GLY A 125 -3.12 -3.10 -10.60
N GLN A 126 -2.46 -3.65 -11.61
CA GLN A 126 -0.99 -3.63 -11.69
C GLN A 126 -0.41 -2.23 -11.94
N ASP A 127 -1.24 -1.28 -12.37
CA ASP A 127 -0.87 0.12 -12.53
C ASP A 127 -0.90 0.90 -11.22
N GLY A 128 -1.36 0.28 -10.13
CA GLY A 128 -1.41 0.89 -8.81
C GLY A 128 -2.72 1.59 -8.49
N CYS A 129 -3.69 1.60 -9.40
CA CYS A 129 -5.00 2.19 -9.15
C CYS A 129 -6.03 1.15 -8.73
N VAL A 130 -6.99 1.57 -7.91
CA VAL A 130 -8.15 0.73 -7.61
C VAL A 130 -8.99 0.58 -8.87
N GLU A 131 -9.23 -0.67 -9.27
CA GLU A 131 -9.98 -1.04 -10.47
C GLU A 131 -11.41 -1.48 -10.11
N ALA A 132 -11.58 -2.10 -8.94
CA ALA A 132 -12.86 -2.67 -8.52
C ALA A 132 -13.10 -2.50 -7.01
N ILE A 133 -14.36 -2.29 -6.66
CA ILE A 133 -14.87 -2.30 -5.28
C ILE A 133 -16.07 -3.23 -5.25
N GLY A 134 -16.09 -4.19 -4.33
CA GLY A 134 -17.22 -5.08 -4.10
C GLY A 134 -17.81 -4.87 -2.70
N MET A 135 -19.13 -5.03 -2.56
CA MET A 135 -19.77 -5.05 -1.25
C MET A 135 -20.87 -6.09 -1.19
N ASP A 136 -20.87 -6.91 -0.14
CA ASP A 136 -21.94 -7.91 0.11
C ASP A 136 -23.30 -7.22 0.31
N GLN A 137 -23.32 -6.10 1.04
CA GLN A 137 -24.49 -5.25 1.19
C GLN A 137 -24.16 -3.84 0.73
N PRO A 138 -24.47 -3.49 -0.54
CA PRO A 138 -24.14 -2.18 -1.10
C PRO A 138 -24.73 -1.04 -0.28
N ASN A 139 -23.92 0.00 -0.06
CA ASN A 139 -24.32 1.22 0.61
C ASN A 139 -23.76 2.43 -0.16
N ASP A 140 -24.65 3.23 -0.72
CA ASP A 140 -24.28 4.35 -1.59
C ASP A 140 -23.52 5.45 -0.82
N GLU A 141 -23.80 5.65 0.47
CA GLU A 141 -23.16 6.69 1.27
C GLU A 141 -21.68 6.38 1.50
N ILE A 142 -21.34 5.12 1.81
CA ILE A 142 -19.94 4.72 2.02
C ILE A 142 -19.17 4.70 0.70
N LEU A 143 -19.79 4.23 -0.39
CA LEU A 143 -19.19 4.26 -1.72
C LEU A 143 -18.92 5.69 -2.17
N ALA A 144 -19.88 6.60 -2.00
CA ALA A 144 -19.70 8.02 -2.33
C ALA A 144 -18.55 8.68 -1.56
N CYS A 145 -18.25 8.20 -0.34
CA CYS A 145 -17.09 8.64 0.43
C CYS A 145 -15.78 7.99 -0.06
N MET A 146 -15.80 6.69 -0.36
CA MET A 146 -14.60 5.94 -0.72
C MET A 146 -14.09 6.26 -2.12
N LEU A 147 -15.00 6.44 -3.09
CA LEU A 147 -14.64 6.62 -4.49
C LEU A 147 -13.71 7.82 -4.74
N PRO A 148 -13.96 9.02 -4.19
CA PRO A 148 -13.04 10.14 -4.36
C PRO A 148 -11.67 9.89 -3.74
N GLU A 149 -11.61 9.22 -2.58
CA GLU A 149 -10.37 8.95 -1.86
C GLU A 149 -9.49 7.93 -2.62
N LEU A 150 -10.11 6.85 -3.10
CA LEU A 150 -9.43 5.79 -3.85
C LEU A 150 -9.14 6.20 -5.30
N GLY A 151 -10.01 7.00 -5.92
CA GLY A 151 -9.87 7.48 -7.29
C GLY A 151 -8.91 8.65 -7.44
N ALA A 152 -8.67 9.43 -6.38
CA ALA A 152 -7.77 10.58 -6.44
C ALA A 152 -6.29 10.22 -6.47
N SER A 153 -5.91 9.02 -6.03
CA SER A 153 -4.52 8.62 -5.85
C SER A 153 -4.19 7.32 -6.58
N GLN A 154 -2.92 7.13 -6.91
CA GLN A 154 -2.36 5.83 -7.28
C GLN A 154 -1.45 5.33 -6.17
N CYS A 155 -1.23 4.03 -6.12
CA CYS A 155 -0.38 3.38 -5.16
C CYS A 155 0.77 2.67 -5.88
N PRO A 156 2.05 2.82 -5.49
CA PRO A 156 3.17 2.25 -6.22
C PRO A 156 3.34 0.73 -5.99
N CYS A 157 2.25 0.03 -5.75
CA CYS A 157 2.16 -1.39 -5.48
C CYS A 157 1.81 -2.16 -6.75
N MET A 158 2.37 -3.34 -6.96
CA MET A 158 2.12 -4.18 -8.14
C MET A 158 0.82 -5.01 -7.98
N GLY A 159 -0.32 -4.32 -7.88
CA GLY A 159 -1.62 -4.94 -7.62
C GLY A 159 -1.82 -5.39 -6.17
N GLY A 160 -3.08 -5.64 -5.81
CA GLY A 160 -3.45 -6.06 -4.45
C GLY A 160 -4.95 -6.20 -4.27
N GLU A 161 -5.36 -6.95 -3.26
CA GLU A 161 -6.76 -7.15 -2.91
C GLU A 161 -6.87 -7.12 -1.38
N ILE A 162 -7.89 -6.44 -0.87
CA ILE A 162 -8.20 -6.42 0.55
C ILE A 162 -9.69 -6.66 0.76
N THR A 163 -9.99 -7.46 1.76
CA THR A 163 -11.34 -7.76 2.20
C THR A 163 -11.51 -7.31 3.65
N HIS A 164 -12.54 -6.52 3.93
CA HIS A 164 -12.82 -5.97 5.26
C HIS A 164 -14.27 -6.24 5.66
N PHE A 165 -14.46 -6.65 6.92
CA PHE A 165 -15.79 -6.92 7.46
C PHE A 165 -16.27 -5.78 8.35
N PHE A 166 -17.34 -5.10 7.94
CA PHE A 166 -17.91 -4.03 8.75
C PHE A 166 -18.76 -4.55 9.92
N GLY A 167 -19.37 -5.73 9.79
CA GLY A 167 -20.30 -6.30 10.78
C GLY A 167 -21.66 -6.68 10.19
N LEU A 168 -22.53 -7.31 10.98
CA LEU A 168 -23.85 -7.80 10.52
C LEU A 168 -25.04 -6.92 10.92
N ALA A 169 -24.87 -6.08 11.93
CA ALA A 169 -26.00 -5.38 12.58
C ALA A 169 -25.59 -3.99 13.08
N ASN A 170 -24.83 -3.27 12.26
CA ASN A 170 -24.43 -1.90 12.53
C ASN A 170 -25.66 -0.97 12.46
N THR A 171 -25.97 -0.33 13.58
CA THR A 171 -27.21 0.47 13.75
C THR A 171 -26.95 1.97 13.90
N GLY A 172 -25.70 2.44 13.81
CA GLY A 172 -25.41 3.87 13.92
C GLY A 172 -24.45 4.28 15.04
N THR A 173 -23.78 3.33 15.72
CA THR A 173 -22.86 3.63 16.81
C THR A 173 -21.48 3.09 16.49
N CYS A 174 -20.56 3.98 16.11
CA CYS A 174 -19.18 3.62 15.86
C CYS A 174 -18.51 3.11 17.15
N PRO A 175 -17.78 1.98 17.09
CA PRO A 175 -16.90 1.59 18.18
C PRO A 175 -15.87 2.70 18.42
N LYS A 176 -15.60 3.02 19.68
CA LYS A 176 -14.59 4.00 20.08
C LYS A 176 -13.27 3.33 20.41
#